data_AF-A0A7V7N1G5-F1
#
_entry.id   AF-A0A7V7N1G5-F1
#
_cell.length_a   1.000
_cell.length_b   1.000
_cell.length_c   1.000
_cell.angle_alpha   90.00
_cell.angle_beta   90.00
_cell.angle_gamma   90.00
#
_symmetry.space_group_name_H-M   'P 1'
#
loop_
_entity.id
_entity.type
_entity.pdbx_description
1 polymer ?
#
loop_
_entity_poly.entity_id
_entity_poly.type
_entity_poly.pdbx_seq_one_letter_code
_entity_poly.pdbx_strand_id
1 'polypeptide(L)'
;MSILSWFNKPKWQSNNEQVRLTAVQHGTDPELMAHLSELVFHDSSIKVQKAALNRINELSVLQNVAAKHPINDLQQLAEKRLSHLLAAVTAEQQTDTHLTIAQQLKSNETKAHLIEHGQALPLRQAAVEGLTRQGLLGDLLLSVQSLDLQQHILANINQTSTLKRVQAQLGNKNNALKKAIAQKLQQQDPIDPQHAARDLCQQLEQVVLKNQRLDLKQV
;
A
#
# COMPACT_ATOMS: atom_id res chain seq x y z
N MET A 1 52.00 14.54 -2.48
CA MET A 1 50.60 14.89 -2.80
C MET A 1 50.64 16.01 -3.82
N SER A 2 50.21 15.75 -5.06
CA SER A 2 50.39 16.69 -6.17
C SER A 2 49.37 17.84 -6.10
N ILE A 3 49.86 19.07 -6.13
CA ILE A 3 49.12 20.35 -6.12
C ILE A 3 48.09 20.44 -7.26
N LEU A 4 48.23 19.63 -8.30
CA LEU A 4 47.37 19.58 -9.48
C LEU A 4 46.02 18.89 -9.25
N SER A 5 45.91 17.96 -8.27
CA SER A 5 44.62 17.32 -7.95
C SER A 5 43.67 18.20 -7.13
N TRP A 6 44.20 19.28 -6.52
CA TRP A 6 43.38 20.26 -5.82
C TRP A 6 42.57 21.12 -6.81
N PHE A 7 43.15 21.47 -7.95
CA PHE A 7 42.55 22.40 -8.92
C PHE A 7 41.43 21.79 -9.79
N ASN A 8 41.20 20.48 -9.71
CA ASN A 8 40.21 19.80 -10.56
C ASN A 8 39.26 18.89 -9.78
N LYS A 9 38.88 19.28 -8.55
CA LYS A 9 37.85 18.55 -7.80
C LYS A 9 36.52 18.60 -8.56
N PRO A 10 35.79 17.48 -8.65
CA PRO A 10 34.47 17.46 -9.26
C PRO A 10 33.54 18.50 -8.62
N LYS A 11 32.65 19.11 -9.42
CA LYS A 11 31.74 20.16 -8.93
C LYS A 11 30.85 19.70 -7.77
N TRP A 12 30.50 18.40 -7.74
CA TRP A 12 29.74 17.78 -6.67
C TRP A 12 30.51 17.64 -5.34
N GLN A 13 31.83 17.91 -5.33
CA GLN A 13 32.67 18.00 -4.12
C GLN A 13 32.98 19.45 -3.70
N SER A 14 32.35 20.45 -4.34
CA SER A 14 32.59 21.86 -4.02
C SER A 14 32.20 22.20 -2.57
N ASN A 15 32.92 23.14 -1.93
CA ASN A 15 32.50 23.66 -0.63
C ASN A 15 31.18 24.46 -0.71
N ASN A 16 30.84 24.98 -1.89
CA ASN A 16 29.61 25.73 -2.10
C ASN A 16 28.42 24.78 -2.31
N GLU A 17 27.43 24.83 -1.42
CA GLU A 17 26.20 24.02 -1.48
C GLU A 17 25.49 24.13 -2.83
N GLN A 18 25.32 25.34 -3.37
CA GLN A 18 24.59 25.56 -4.61
C GLN A 18 25.31 24.95 -5.82
N VAL A 19 26.65 24.99 -5.82
CA VAL A 19 27.47 24.33 -6.84
C VAL A 19 27.31 22.81 -6.75
N ARG A 20 27.37 22.22 -5.54
CA ARG A 20 27.14 20.79 -5.36
C ARG A 20 25.73 20.38 -5.78
N LEU A 21 24.72 21.10 -5.32
CA LEU A 21 23.31 20.85 -5.65
C LEU A 21 23.10 20.83 -7.17
N THR A 22 23.62 21.85 -7.86
CA THR A 22 23.49 21.96 -9.31
C THR A 22 24.20 20.80 -10.02
N ALA A 23 25.39 20.42 -9.55
CA ALA A 23 26.14 19.28 -10.08
C ALA A 23 25.41 17.95 -9.84
N VAL A 24 24.88 17.73 -8.63
CA VAL A 24 24.12 16.52 -8.29
C VAL A 24 22.80 16.44 -9.04
N GLN A 25 22.14 17.57 -9.35
CA GLN A 25 20.88 17.55 -10.09
C GLN A 25 21.06 17.21 -11.59
N HIS A 26 22.14 17.69 -12.22
CA HIS A 26 22.27 17.68 -13.68
C HIS A 26 23.49 16.91 -14.21
N GLY A 27 24.47 16.62 -13.37
CA GLY A 27 25.71 15.95 -13.78
C GLY A 27 25.47 14.50 -14.16
N THR A 28 26.08 14.03 -15.24
CA THR A 28 25.92 12.67 -15.75
C THR A 28 27.22 11.88 -15.74
N ASP A 29 28.26 12.41 -15.10
CA ASP A 29 29.54 11.72 -15.02
C ASP A 29 29.41 10.40 -14.23
N PRO A 30 30.00 9.29 -14.70
CA PRO A 30 29.88 7.99 -14.04
C PRO A 30 30.37 8.01 -12.59
N GLU A 31 31.37 8.84 -12.28
CA GLU A 31 31.90 8.99 -10.92
C GLU A 31 30.83 9.56 -9.98
N LEU A 32 30.16 10.66 -10.33
CA LEU A 32 29.02 11.19 -9.59
C LEU A 32 27.92 10.14 -9.41
N MET A 33 27.56 9.43 -10.47
CA MET A 33 26.51 8.41 -10.41
C MET A 33 26.84 7.32 -9.39
N ALA A 34 28.09 6.88 -9.32
CA ALA A 34 28.57 5.91 -8.34
C ALA A 34 28.56 6.47 -6.90
N HIS A 35 28.69 7.80 -6.72
CA HIS A 35 28.71 8.44 -5.40
C HIS A 35 27.33 8.94 -4.91
N LEU A 36 26.25 8.81 -5.69
CA LEU A 36 24.93 9.30 -5.29
C LEU A 36 24.48 8.73 -3.95
N SER A 37 24.69 7.43 -3.70
CA SER A 37 24.34 6.80 -2.43
C SER A 37 25.10 7.43 -1.26
N GLU A 38 26.40 7.67 -1.41
CA GLU A 38 27.21 8.32 -0.38
C GLU A 38 26.72 9.74 -0.09
N LEU A 39 26.38 10.50 -1.14
CA LEU A 39 25.86 11.86 -1.01
C LEU A 39 24.53 11.91 -0.27
N VAL A 40 23.67 10.89 -0.39
CA VAL A 40 22.41 10.81 0.38
C VAL A 40 22.70 10.74 1.88
N PHE A 41 23.71 9.97 2.30
CA PHE A 41 23.98 9.74 3.72
C PHE A 41 24.94 10.76 4.36
N HIS A 42 25.83 11.37 3.57
CA HIS A 42 26.97 12.12 4.13
C HIS A 42 27.09 13.57 3.66
N ASP A 43 26.34 14.03 2.65
CA ASP A 43 26.40 15.45 2.29
C ASP A 43 25.86 16.31 3.44
N SER A 44 26.49 17.46 3.71
CA SER A 44 26.07 18.35 4.80
C SER A 44 24.76 19.09 4.52
N SER A 45 24.32 19.19 3.26
CA SER A 45 23.05 19.82 2.87
C SER A 45 21.97 18.80 2.58
N ILE A 46 20.85 18.92 3.29
CA ILE A 46 19.62 18.15 3.03
C ILE A 46 19.12 18.37 1.59
N LYS A 47 19.35 19.54 0.98
CA LYS A 47 18.94 19.78 -0.41
C LYS A 47 19.73 18.92 -1.38
N VAL A 48 21.04 18.78 -1.15
CA VAL A 48 21.91 17.92 -1.95
C VAL A 48 21.56 16.45 -1.70
N GLN A 49 21.34 16.03 -0.45
CA GLN A 49 20.89 14.68 -0.11
C GLN A 49 19.58 14.32 -0.84
N LYS A 50 18.57 15.21 -0.81
CA LYS A 50 17.29 15.03 -1.54
C LYS A 50 17.51 14.95 -3.05
N ALA A 51 18.39 15.79 -3.61
CA ALA A 51 18.70 15.78 -5.03
C ALA A 51 19.37 14.46 -5.45
N ALA A 52 20.32 13.95 -4.66
CA ALA A 52 20.95 12.67 -4.90
C ALA A 52 19.93 11.52 -4.83
N LEU A 53 19.09 11.50 -3.79
CA LEU A 53 18.07 10.45 -3.59
C LEU A 53 17.06 10.39 -4.75
N ASN A 54 16.67 11.54 -5.31
CA ASN A 54 15.76 11.59 -6.45
C ASN A 54 16.32 10.95 -7.73
N ARG A 55 17.65 10.77 -7.80
CA ARG A 55 18.34 10.18 -8.96
C ARG A 55 18.64 8.70 -8.79
N ILE A 56 18.45 8.14 -7.60
CA ILE A 56 18.70 6.73 -7.31
C ILE A 56 17.48 5.90 -7.71
N ASN A 57 17.69 4.91 -8.59
CA ASN A 57 16.66 3.94 -9.00
C ASN A 57 16.87 2.54 -8.38
N GLU A 58 17.96 2.34 -7.65
CA GLU A 58 18.26 1.06 -7.00
C GLU A 58 17.35 0.83 -5.80
N LEU A 59 16.48 -0.18 -5.87
CA LEU A 59 15.49 -0.46 -4.83
C LEU A 59 16.12 -0.76 -3.48
N SER A 60 17.24 -1.48 -3.44
CA SER A 60 17.98 -1.80 -2.21
C SER A 60 18.48 -0.55 -1.49
N VAL A 61 19.00 0.43 -2.23
CA VAL A 61 19.46 1.71 -1.67
C VAL A 61 18.28 2.51 -1.12
N LEU A 62 17.18 2.59 -1.88
CA LEU A 62 15.97 3.29 -1.43
C LEU A 62 15.35 2.63 -0.18
N GLN A 63 15.31 1.30 -0.10
CA GLN A 63 14.89 0.59 1.11
C GLN A 63 15.78 0.91 2.30
N ASN A 64 17.09 0.94 2.10
CA ASN A 64 18.03 1.28 3.17
C ASN A 64 17.81 2.70 3.70
N VAL A 65 17.59 3.66 2.80
CA VAL A 65 17.28 5.06 3.17
C VAL A 65 15.93 5.13 3.92
N ALA A 66 14.87 4.51 3.38
CA ALA A 66 13.54 4.47 4.00
C ALA A 66 13.54 3.82 5.41
N ALA A 67 14.43 2.85 5.64
CA ALA A 67 14.51 2.13 6.89
C ALA A 67 15.41 2.82 7.93
N LYS A 68 16.54 3.38 7.52
CA LYS A 68 17.64 3.71 8.45
C LYS A 68 18.10 5.17 8.42
N HIS A 69 17.70 5.97 7.44
CA HIS A 69 18.20 7.34 7.33
C HIS A 69 17.75 8.18 8.55
N PRO A 70 18.62 8.96 9.22
CA PRO A 70 18.26 9.66 10.46
C PRO A 70 17.22 10.78 10.25
N ILE A 71 17.15 11.33 9.04
CA ILE A 71 16.23 12.42 8.68
C ILE A 71 14.92 11.85 8.12
N ASN A 72 13.80 12.14 8.80
CA ASN A 72 12.46 11.66 8.43
C ASN A 72 12.05 12.07 7.00
N ASP A 73 12.30 13.31 6.59
CA ASP A 73 12.04 13.78 5.22
C ASP A 73 12.67 12.90 4.14
N LEU A 74 13.87 12.36 4.39
CA LEU A 74 14.56 11.47 3.44
C LEU A 74 14.02 10.06 3.49
N GLN A 75 13.58 9.58 4.66
CA GLN A 75 12.85 8.31 4.75
C GLN A 75 11.56 8.37 3.94
N GLN A 76 10.76 9.43 4.11
CA GLN A 76 9.50 9.63 3.37
C GLN A 76 9.74 9.78 1.87
N LEU A 77 10.77 10.54 1.47
CA LEU A 77 11.12 10.69 0.06
C LEU A 77 11.53 9.33 -0.55
N ALA A 78 12.30 8.51 0.17
CA ALA A 78 12.67 7.18 -0.27
C ALA A 78 11.46 6.25 -0.41
N GLU A 79 10.52 6.25 0.55
CA GLU A 79 9.28 5.48 0.44
C GLU A 79 8.43 5.91 -0.77
N LYS A 80 8.32 7.22 -1.01
CA LYS A 80 7.62 7.75 -2.18
C LYS A 80 8.29 7.28 -3.48
N ARG A 81 9.62 7.35 -3.55
CA ARG A 81 10.40 6.85 -4.69
C ARG A 81 10.19 5.36 -4.93
N LEU A 82 10.22 4.53 -3.88
CA LEU A 82 9.91 3.10 -3.95
C LEU A 82 8.53 2.86 -4.54
N SER A 83 7.50 3.54 -4.03
CA SER A 83 6.13 3.39 -4.54
C SER A 83 6.00 3.78 -6.02
N HIS A 84 6.66 4.85 -6.47
CA HIS A 84 6.67 5.23 -7.88
C HIS A 84 7.36 4.19 -8.78
N LEU A 85 8.51 3.66 -8.34
CA LEU A 85 9.23 2.62 -9.10
C LEU A 85 8.43 1.32 -9.16
N LEU A 86 7.83 0.90 -8.04
CA LEU A 86 6.96 -0.28 -8.00
C LEU A 86 5.71 -0.11 -8.87
N ALA A 87 5.13 1.09 -8.94
CA ALA A 87 3.97 1.34 -9.79
C ALA A 87 4.29 1.19 -11.29
N ALA A 88 5.54 1.43 -11.68
CA ALA A 88 6.02 1.25 -13.05
C ALA A 88 6.34 -0.21 -13.42
N VAL A 89 6.45 -1.12 -12.44
CA VAL A 89 6.72 -2.54 -12.69
C VAL A 89 5.51 -3.21 -13.33
N THR A 90 5.71 -3.82 -14.50
CA THR A 90 4.68 -4.60 -15.20
C THR A 90 4.54 -6.00 -14.61
N ALA A 91 3.50 -6.73 -15.00
CA ALA A 91 3.28 -8.10 -14.55
C ALA A 91 4.44 -9.03 -14.93
N GLU A 92 5.04 -8.83 -16.10
CA GLU A 92 6.14 -9.64 -16.64
C GLU A 92 7.49 -9.35 -15.95
N GLN A 93 7.64 -8.15 -15.38
CA GLN A 93 8.85 -7.69 -14.69
C GLN A 93 8.80 -7.93 -13.18
N GLN A 94 7.63 -8.33 -12.66
CA GLN A 94 7.43 -8.50 -11.24
C GLN A 94 8.28 -9.67 -10.70
N THR A 95 8.88 -9.45 -9.53
CA THR A 95 9.70 -10.44 -8.81
C THR A 95 9.26 -10.50 -7.36
N ASP A 96 9.73 -11.49 -6.61
CA ASP A 96 9.44 -11.62 -5.17
C ASP A 96 10.01 -10.45 -4.35
N THR A 97 11.14 -9.89 -4.82
CA THR A 97 11.71 -8.67 -4.24
C THR A 97 10.74 -7.50 -4.36
N HIS A 98 10.08 -7.33 -5.50
CA HIS A 98 9.08 -6.28 -5.69
C HIS A 98 7.88 -6.45 -4.74
N LEU A 99 7.39 -7.69 -4.56
CA LEU A 99 6.30 -8.00 -3.63
C LEU A 99 6.69 -7.70 -2.19
N THR A 100 7.87 -8.15 -1.77
CA THR A 100 8.39 -7.92 -0.42
C THR A 100 8.48 -6.42 -0.12
N ILE A 101 8.97 -5.62 -1.07
CA ILE A 101 9.05 -4.17 -0.92
C ILE A 101 7.65 -3.55 -0.81
N ALA A 102 6.71 -3.97 -1.66
CA ALA A 102 5.34 -3.45 -1.64
C ALA A 102 4.64 -3.70 -0.28
N GLN A 103 4.84 -4.88 0.31
CA GLN A 103 4.32 -5.22 1.64
C GLN A 103 4.97 -4.39 2.77
N GLN A 104 6.25 -4.01 2.60
CA GLN A 104 7.04 -3.27 3.59
C GLN A 104 6.88 -1.76 3.52
N LEU A 105 6.15 -1.22 2.53
CA LEU A 105 5.81 0.21 2.51
C LEU A 105 5.15 0.60 3.84
N LYS A 106 5.58 1.69 4.48
CA LYS A 106 5.04 2.06 5.80
C LYS A 106 3.86 3.00 5.67
N SER A 107 4.02 4.06 4.90
CA SER A 107 3.01 5.09 4.70
C SER A 107 1.75 4.57 3.99
N ASN A 108 0.58 5.02 4.46
CA ASN A 108 -0.69 4.72 3.79
C ASN A 108 -0.79 5.45 2.45
N GLU A 109 -0.16 6.61 2.32
CA GLU A 109 -0.12 7.42 1.12
C GLU A 109 0.69 6.72 0.01
N THR A 110 1.84 6.11 0.36
CA THR A 110 2.66 5.36 -0.61
C THR A 110 2.01 4.04 -1.02
N LYS A 111 1.29 3.37 -0.10
CA LYS A 111 0.43 2.23 -0.43
C LYS A 111 -0.71 2.61 -1.36
N ALA A 112 -1.45 3.67 -1.04
CA ALA A 112 -2.56 4.14 -1.87
C ALA A 112 -2.08 4.51 -3.28
N HIS A 113 -0.95 5.21 -3.40
CA HIS A 113 -0.34 5.49 -4.71
C HIS A 113 -0.08 4.21 -5.52
N LEU A 114 0.49 3.16 -4.90
CA LEU A 114 0.72 1.88 -5.58
C LEU A 114 -0.59 1.18 -5.96
N ILE A 115 -1.61 1.24 -5.09
CA ILE A 115 -2.93 0.67 -5.35
C ILE A 115 -3.62 1.38 -6.52
N GLU A 116 -3.49 2.70 -6.67
CA GLU A 116 -4.15 3.45 -7.73
C GLU A 116 -3.42 3.33 -9.07
N HIS A 117 -2.08 3.42 -9.05
CA HIS A 117 -1.28 3.61 -10.26
C HIS A 117 -0.46 2.37 -10.67
N GLY A 118 -0.44 1.31 -9.86
CA GLY A 118 0.32 0.10 -10.16
C GLY A 118 -0.16 -0.62 -11.42
N GLN A 119 0.79 -1.12 -12.21
CA GLN A 119 0.52 -1.93 -13.40
C GLN A 119 0.36 -3.42 -13.06
N ALA A 120 1.23 -3.96 -12.19
CA ALA A 120 1.15 -5.35 -11.75
C ALA A 120 0.10 -5.54 -10.64
N LEU A 121 -0.94 -6.33 -10.91
CA LEU A 121 -1.99 -6.65 -9.93
C LEU A 121 -1.45 -7.22 -8.61
N PRO A 122 -0.48 -8.17 -8.59
CA PRO A 122 0.07 -8.69 -7.33
C PRO A 122 0.68 -7.61 -6.43
N LEU A 123 1.35 -6.61 -7.01
CA LEU A 123 1.93 -5.49 -6.24
C LEU A 123 0.85 -4.59 -5.63
N ARG A 124 -0.24 -4.37 -6.38
CA ARG A 124 -1.40 -3.60 -5.88
C ARG A 124 -2.06 -4.33 -4.73
N GLN A 125 -2.27 -5.65 -4.85
CA GLN A 125 -2.86 -6.48 -3.79
C GLN A 125 -1.98 -6.48 -2.53
N ALA A 126 -0.67 -6.68 -2.67
CA ALA A 126 0.27 -6.58 -1.56
C ALA A 126 0.18 -5.22 -0.81
N ALA A 127 -0.02 -4.12 -1.54
CA ALA A 127 -0.21 -2.81 -0.93
C ALA A 127 -1.55 -2.67 -0.19
N VAL A 128 -2.62 -3.32 -0.67
CA VAL A 128 -3.94 -3.36 -0.01
C VAL A 128 -3.84 -4.07 1.33
N GLU A 129 -3.18 -5.23 1.40
CA GLU A 129 -3.02 -6.01 2.64
C GLU A 129 -2.34 -5.22 3.76
N GLY A 130 -1.38 -4.36 3.40
CA GLY A 130 -0.69 -3.48 4.34
C GLY A 130 -1.43 -2.19 4.68
N LEU A 131 -2.52 -1.84 3.98
CA LEU A 131 -3.20 -0.55 4.13
C LEU A 131 -4.23 -0.60 5.27
N THR A 132 -3.92 0.06 6.39
CA THR A 132 -4.75 -0.05 7.61
C THR A 132 -5.86 1.00 7.69
N ARG A 133 -5.75 2.11 6.94
CA ARG A 133 -6.76 3.18 6.95
C ARG A 133 -8.01 2.77 6.17
N GLN A 134 -8.99 2.26 6.92
CA GLN A 134 -10.27 1.78 6.41
C GLN A 134 -11.04 2.81 5.58
N GLY A 135 -11.05 4.08 5.99
CA GLY A 135 -11.63 5.16 5.20
C GLY A 135 -11.00 5.27 3.81
N LEU A 136 -9.67 5.20 3.73
CA LEU A 136 -8.92 5.28 2.47
C LEU A 136 -9.13 4.04 1.60
N LEU A 137 -9.22 2.84 2.19
CA LEU A 137 -9.64 1.63 1.45
C LEU A 137 -11.03 1.82 0.81
N GLY A 138 -11.96 2.45 1.53
CA GLY A 138 -13.28 2.76 1.00
C GLY A 138 -13.24 3.75 -0.17
N ASP A 139 -12.38 4.75 -0.11
CA ASP A 139 -12.21 5.73 -1.18
C ASP A 139 -11.55 5.09 -2.42
N LEU A 140 -10.54 4.24 -2.20
CA LEU A 140 -9.89 3.45 -3.25
C LEU A 140 -10.85 2.48 -3.92
N LEU A 141 -11.74 1.84 -3.16
CA LEU A 141 -12.75 0.93 -3.70
C LEU A 141 -13.67 1.61 -4.73
N LEU A 142 -13.91 2.93 -4.56
CA LEU A 142 -14.70 3.73 -5.49
C LEU A 142 -13.90 4.19 -6.73
N SER A 143 -12.58 4.32 -6.62
CA SER A 143 -11.72 4.82 -7.70
C SER A 143 -11.21 3.73 -8.65
N VAL A 144 -10.98 2.51 -8.13
CA VAL A 144 -10.42 1.42 -8.94
C VAL A 144 -11.46 0.81 -9.89
N GLN A 145 -11.02 0.46 -11.11
CA GLN A 145 -11.87 -0.12 -12.15
C GLN A 145 -11.80 -1.65 -12.23
N SER A 146 -10.68 -2.25 -11.85
CA SER A 146 -10.48 -3.71 -11.90
C SER A 146 -11.37 -4.41 -10.87
N LEU A 147 -12.20 -5.34 -11.33
CA LEU A 147 -13.10 -6.12 -10.47
C LEU A 147 -12.30 -6.95 -9.44
N ASP A 148 -11.21 -7.58 -9.86
CA ASP A 148 -10.36 -8.40 -8.97
C ASP A 148 -9.76 -7.55 -7.85
N LEU A 149 -9.31 -6.33 -8.19
CA LEU A 149 -8.80 -5.41 -7.20
C LEU A 149 -9.91 -4.86 -6.29
N GLN A 150 -11.10 -4.56 -6.84
CA GLN A 150 -12.27 -4.16 -6.03
C GLN A 150 -12.63 -5.24 -5.01
N GLN A 151 -12.66 -6.50 -5.42
CA GLN A 151 -12.93 -7.63 -4.53
C GLN A 151 -11.86 -7.74 -3.44
N HIS A 152 -10.58 -7.59 -3.80
CA HIS A 152 -9.48 -7.66 -2.84
C HIS A 152 -9.48 -6.49 -1.84
N ILE A 153 -9.79 -5.26 -2.29
CA ILE A 153 -9.97 -4.10 -1.41
C ILE A 153 -11.16 -4.33 -0.48
N LEU A 154 -12.31 -4.75 -1.03
CA LEU A 154 -13.51 -5.03 -0.25
C LEU A 154 -13.24 -6.09 0.82
N ALA A 155 -12.48 -7.15 0.50
CA ALA A 155 -12.07 -8.18 1.45
C ALA A 155 -11.29 -7.62 2.65
N ASN A 156 -10.52 -6.55 2.46
CA ASN A 156 -9.72 -5.91 3.50
C ASN A 156 -10.45 -4.78 4.26
N ILE A 157 -11.67 -4.40 3.86
CA ILE A 157 -12.51 -3.47 4.62
C ILE A 157 -13.27 -4.24 5.70
N ASN A 158 -12.95 -3.96 6.96
CA ASN A 158 -13.53 -4.60 8.14
C ASN A 158 -14.47 -3.68 8.94
N GLN A 159 -14.48 -2.38 8.64
CA GLN A 159 -15.35 -1.42 9.31
C GLN A 159 -16.72 -1.30 8.63
N THR A 160 -17.79 -1.66 9.35
CA THR A 160 -19.18 -1.54 8.92
C THR A 160 -19.54 -0.11 8.50
N SER A 161 -19.05 0.91 9.22
CA SER A 161 -19.29 2.32 8.90
C SER A 161 -18.72 2.71 7.53
N THR A 162 -17.51 2.24 7.22
CA THR A 162 -16.88 2.43 5.90
C THR A 162 -17.70 1.74 4.81
N LEU A 163 -18.11 0.49 5.02
CA LEU A 163 -18.94 -0.24 4.04
C LEU A 163 -20.27 0.47 3.76
N LYS A 164 -20.99 0.91 4.81
CA LYS A 164 -22.25 1.67 4.68
C LYS A 164 -22.03 2.98 3.92
N ARG A 165 -20.96 3.71 4.22
CA ARG A 165 -20.59 4.95 3.52
C ARG A 165 -20.35 4.69 2.03
N VAL A 166 -19.52 3.71 1.70
CA VAL A 166 -19.21 3.36 0.30
C VAL A 166 -20.49 2.93 -0.43
N GLN A 167 -21.32 2.09 0.19
CA GLN A 167 -22.59 1.65 -0.39
C GLN A 167 -23.51 2.81 -0.75
N ALA A 168 -23.60 3.82 0.13
CA ALA A 168 -24.41 5.02 -0.10
C ALA A 168 -23.85 5.92 -1.22
N GLN A 169 -22.54 5.94 -1.42
CA GLN A 169 -21.86 6.71 -2.47
C GLN A 169 -21.94 6.04 -3.85
N LEU A 170 -22.22 4.73 -3.91
CA LEU A 170 -22.33 4.02 -5.19
C LEU A 170 -23.59 4.43 -5.95
N GLY A 171 -23.44 4.80 -7.22
CA GLY A 171 -24.54 5.04 -8.14
C GLY A 171 -25.20 3.75 -8.65
N ASN A 172 -26.22 3.90 -9.51
CA ASN A 172 -27.00 2.77 -10.07
C ASN A 172 -26.21 1.88 -11.05
N LYS A 173 -25.02 2.32 -11.50
CA LYS A 173 -24.17 1.55 -12.44
C LYS A 173 -23.36 0.45 -11.76
N ASN A 174 -23.19 0.51 -10.43
CA ASN A 174 -22.31 -0.39 -9.68
C ASN A 174 -23.09 -1.45 -8.90
N ASN A 175 -24.10 -2.05 -9.52
CA ASN A 175 -25.01 -2.99 -8.84
C ASN A 175 -24.29 -4.24 -8.30
N ALA A 176 -23.28 -4.75 -9.02
CA ALA A 176 -22.49 -5.89 -8.56
C ALA A 176 -21.72 -5.58 -7.28
N LEU A 177 -21.03 -4.43 -7.24
CA LEU A 177 -20.29 -3.98 -6.06
C LEU A 177 -21.22 -3.65 -4.88
N LYS A 178 -22.38 -3.02 -5.14
CA LYS A 178 -23.42 -2.79 -4.13
C LYS A 178 -23.89 -4.10 -3.48
N LYS A 179 -24.14 -5.13 -4.29
CA LYS A 179 -24.54 -6.46 -3.81
C LYS A 179 -23.43 -7.11 -2.98
N ALA A 180 -22.18 -7.03 -3.43
CA ALA A 180 -21.04 -7.57 -2.68
C ALA A 180 -20.85 -6.88 -1.32
N ILE A 181 -21.01 -5.55 -1.26
CA ILE A 181 -20.96 -4.80 0.01
C ILE A 181 -22.13 -5.19 0.92
N ALA A 182 -23.35 -5.31 0.38
CA ALA A 182 -24.51 -5.75 1.15
C ALA A 182 -24.31 -7.15 1.76
N GLN A 183 -23.77 -8.08 0.98
CA GLN A 183 -23.45 -9.43 1.45
C GLN A 183 -22.39 -9.39 2.55
N LYS A 184 -21.34 -8.58 2.39
CA LYS A 184 -20.31 -8.44 3.42
C LYS A 184 -20.85 -7.81 4.71
N LEU A 185 -21.73 -6.81 4.60
CA LEU A 185 -22.42 -6.22 5.74
C LEU A 185 -23.27 -7.24 6.49
N GLN A 186 -24.05 -8.07 5.77
CA GLN A 186 -24.84 -9.15 6.38
C GLN A 186 -23.98 -10.19 7.09
N GLN A 187 -22.78 -10.49 6.57
CA GLN A 187 -21.82 -11.40 7.22
C GLN A 187 -21.15 -10.78 8.45
N GLN A 188 -21.07 -9.44 8.52
CA GLN A 188 -20.46 -8.70 9.62
C GLN A 188 -21.46 -8.31 10.71
N ASP A 189 -22.76 -8.29 10.41
CA ASP A 189 -23.77 -8.14 11.44
C ASP A 189 -23.67 -9.34 12.38
N PRO A 190 -23.36 -9.12 13.67
CA PRO A 190 -23.44 -10.21 14.63
C PRO A 190 -24.87 -10.74 14.56
N ILE A 191 -25.02 -12.05 14.40
CA ILE A 191 -26.32 -12.70 14.57
C ILE A 191 -26.83 -12.19 15.92
N ASP A 192 -27.92 -11.42 15.91
CA ASP A 192 -28.51 -10.91 17.14
C ASP A 192 -28.68 -12.12 18.06
N PRO A 193 -28.03 -12.14 19.24
CA PRO A 193 -28.06 -13.31 20.11
C PRO A 193 -29.49 -13.70 20.48
N GLN A 194 -30.44 -12.76 20.45
CA GLN A 194 -31.86 -13.06 20.62
C GLN A 194 -32.48 -13.76 19.42
N HIS A 195 -32.01 -13.46 18.20
CA HIS A 195 -32.45 -14.15 16.98
C HIS A 195 -31.89 -15.57 16.93
N ALA A 196 -30.60 -15.75 17.24
CA ALA A 196 -29.99 -17.08 17.37
C ALA A 196 -30.68 -17.93 18.45
N ALA A 197 -31.02 -17.33 19.60
CA ALA A 197 -31.73 -18.02 20.66
C ALA A 197 -33.15 -18.43 20.24
N ARG A 198 -33.88 -17.55 19.53
CA ARG A 198 -35.23 -17.86 19.02
C ARG A 198 -35.20 -18.99 18.00
N ASP A 199 -34.26 -18.97 17.06
CA ASP A 199 -34.11 -20.04 16.06
C ASP A 199 -33.79 -21.38 16.73
N LEU A 200 -32.91 -21.39 17.73
CA LEU A 200 -32.58 -22.61 18.47
C LEU A 200 -33.79 -23.15 19.26
N CYS A 201 -34.56 -22.26 19.90
CA CYS A 201 -35.79 -22.64 20.60
C CYS A 201 -36.83 -23.24 19.63
N GLN A 202 -37.02 -22.66 18.44
CA GLN A 202 -37.94 -23.17 17.43
C GLN A 202 -37.49 -24.53 16.88
N GLN A 203 -36.19 -24.74 16.69
CA GLN A 203 -35.65 -26.03 16.28
C GLN A 203 -35.88 -27.11 17.34
N LEU A 204 -35.67 -26.79 18.62
CA LEU A 204 -35.94 -27.71 19.73
C LEU A 204 -37.42 -28.07 19.83
N GLU A 205 -38.33 -27.09 19.71
CA GLU A 205 -39.78 -27.34 19.69
C GLU A 205 -40.18 -28.29 18.55
N GLN A 206 -39.63 -28.10 17.34
CA GLN A 206 -39.92 -28.99 16.22
C GLN A 206 -39.45 -30.42 16.46
N VAL A 207 -38.28 -30.61 17.07
CA VAL A 207 -37.77 -31.94 17.41
C VAL A 207 -38.67 -32.63 18.44
N VAL A 208 -39.08 -31.91 19.49
CA VAL A 208 -39.98 -32.44 20.52
C VAL A 208 -41.35 -32.81 19.95
N LEU A 209 -41.95 -31.95 19.14
CA LEU A 209 -43.24 -32.21 18.49
C LEU A 209 -43.17 -33.38 17.51
N LYS A 210 -42.04 -33.55 16.81
CA LYS A 210 -41.81 -34.67 15.91
C LYS A 210 -41.67 -36.00 16.66
N ASN A 211 -41.01 -35.99 17.81
CA ASN A 211 -40.87 -37.19 18.66
C ASN A 211 -42.19 -37.56 19.36
N GLN A 212 -42.96 -36.59 19.87
CA GLN A 212 -44.29 -36.86 20.45
C GLN A 212 -45.28 -37.40 19.41
N ARG A 213 -45.20 -36.97 18.14
CA ARG A 213 -45.99 -37.54 17.04
C ARG A 213 -45.59 -38.96 16.65
N LEU A 214 -44.38 -39.41 16.98
CA LEU A 214 -43.94 -40.79 16.76
C LEU A 214 -44.46 -41.72 17.87
N ASP A 215 -44.48 -41.26 19.13
CA ASP A 215 -45.04 -42.01 20.27
C ASP A 215 -46.56 -42.25 20.14
N LEU A 216 -47.31 -41.26 19.64
CA LEU A 216 -48.77 -41.38 19.47
C LEU A 216 -49.20 -42.28 18.29
N LYS A 217 -48.26 -42.73 17.44
CA LYS A 217 -48.53 -43.64 16.31
C LYS A 217 -48.15 -45.10 16.59
N GLN A 218 -47.64 -45.39 17.79
CA GLN A 218 -47.24 -46.74 18.22
C GLN A 218 -48.21 -47.38 19.22
N VAL A 219 -49.38 -46.78 19.44
CA VAL A 219 -50.51 -47.34 20.22
C VAL A 219 -51.68 -47.59 19.28
#